data_AF-A0A947KQI4-F1
#
_entry.id   AF-A0A947KQI4-F1
#
_cell.length_a   1.000
_cell.length_b   1.000
_cell.length_c   1.000
_cell.angle_alpha   90.00
_cell.angle_beta   90.00
_cell.angle_gamma   90.00
#
_symmetry.space_group_name_H-M   'P 1'
#
loop_
_entity.id
_entity.type
_entity.pdbx_description
1 polymer ?
#
loop_
_entity_poly.entity_id
_entity_poly.type
_entity_poly.pdbx_seq_one_letter_code
_entity_poly.pdbx_strand_id
1 'polypeptide(L)'
;MRFLLLLFSTLLLIHAENSYESGKALYMQKSCYSCHGSKAEGMHMYPSLANRAKGYLAYKLKRFRDKISDNQQQDMMIAFAVGLSDKDIEDLTTYLYEYADEENEQRYDDSYHTHGDGGS
;
A
#
# COMPACT_ATOMS: atom_id res chain seq x y z
N MET A 1 -48.42 -13.78 13.36
CA MET A 1 -47.19 -14.55 13.02
C MET A 1 -46.69 -14.26 11.60
N ARG A 2 -46.78 -13.01 11.11
CA ARG A 2 -46.32 -12.59 9.76
C ARG A 2 -45.49 -11.30 9.78
N PHE A 3 -44.96 -10.93 10.95
CA PHE A 3 -44.16 -9.72 11.14
C PHE A 3 -42.71 -10.02 11.57
N LEU A 4 -42.33 -11.29 11.71
CA LEU A 4 -41.00 -11.69 12.21
C LEU A 4 -39.98 -12.02 11.10
N LEU A 5 -40.32 -11.81 9.83
CA LEU A 5 -39.48 -12.17 8.67
C LEU A 5 -38.92 -10.96 7.90
N LEU A 6 -39.05 -9.74 8.43
CA LEU A 6 -38.56 -8.50 7.80
C LEU A 6 -37.46 -7.79 8.61
N LEU A 7 -36.73 -8.50 9.46
CA LEU A 7 -35.60 -7.95 10.23
C LEU A 7 -34.23 -8.55 9.87
N PHE A 8 -34.16 -9.45 8.90
CA PHE A 8 -32.90 -10.10 8.48
C PHE A 8 -32.38 -9.61 7.12
N SER A 9 -32.95 -8.54 6.55
CA SER A 9 -32.72 -8.14 5.16
C SER A 9 -31.95 -6.81 4.97
N THR A 10 -31.40 -6.19 6.00
CA THR A 10 -30.82 -4.82 5.86
C THR A 10 -29.35 -4.68 6.24
N LEU A 11 -28.58 -5.76 6.34
CA LEU A 11 -27.14 -5.64 6.57
C LEU A 11 -26.31 -6.35 5.50
N LEU A 12 -26.54 -5.97 4.23
CA LEU A 12 -25.46 -5.95 3.25
C LEU A 12 -24.51 -4.82 3.67
N LEU A 13 -23.61 -5.14 4.61
CA LEU A 13 -22.43 -4.32 4.86
C LEU A 13 -21.66 -4.27 3.53
N ILE A 14 -21.79 -3.14 2.85
CA ILE A 14 -20.90 -2.74 1.77
C ILE A 14 -19.52 -2.60 2.42
N HIS A 15 -18.76 -3.69 2.47
CA HIS A 15 -17.35 -3.62 2.84
C HIS A 15 -16.63 -3.01 1.63
N ALA A 16 -16.62 -1.69 1.55
CA ALA A 16 -15.72 -0.99 0.63
C ALA A 16 -14.30 -1.41 1.01
N GLU A 17 -13.78 -2.42 0.30
CA GLU A 17 -12.42 -2.91 0.45
C GLU A 17 -11.48 -1.75 0.12
N ASN A 18 -10.76 -1.27 1.13
CA ASN A 18 -9.83 -0.17 0.97
C ASN A 18 -8.58 -0.71 0.26
N SER A 19 -8.30 -0.25 -0.96
CA SER A 19 -7.10 -0.64 -1.72
C SER A 19 -5.80 -0.41 -0.94
N TYR A 20 -5.76 0.59 -0.06
CA TYR A 20 -4.61 0.81 0.83
C TYR A 20 -4.44 -0.35 1.82
N GLU A 21 -5.50 -0.73 2.54
CA GLU A 21 -5.45 -1.81 3.53
C GLU A 21 -5.22 -3.18 2.87
N SER A 22 -5.88 -3.43 1.74
CA SER A 22 -5.60 -4.60 0.89
C SER A 22 -4.14 -4.64 0.45
N GLY A 23 -3.59 -3.51 0.00
CA GLY A 23 -2.19 -3.39 -0.41
C GLY A 23 -1.22 -3.63 0.75
N LYS A 24 -1.50 -3.06 1.93
CA LYS A 24 -0.73 -3.27 3.16
C LYS A 24 -0.73 -4.75 3.55
N ALA A 25 -1.89 -5.39 3.55
CA ALA A 25 -2.01 -6.81 3.86
C ALA A 25 -1.25 -7.68 2.85
N LEU A 26 -1.38 -7.41 1.55
CA LEU A 26 -0.66 -8.11 0.48
C LEU A 26 0.85 -7.94 0.62
N TYR A 27 1.34 -6.74 0.91
CA TYR A 27 2.76 -6.46 1.12
C TYR A 27 3.36 -7.33 2.24
N MET A 28 2.60 -7.54 3.32
CA MET A 28 2.99 -8.41 4.42
C MET A 28 2.87 -9.89 4.06
N GLN A 29 1.74 -10.31 3.50
CA GLN A 29 1.45 -11.70 3.15
C GLN A 29 2.43 -12.27 2.11
N LYS A 30 2.83 -11.46 1.14
CA LYS A 30 3.77 -11.84 0.07
C LYS A 30 5.23 -11.66 0.49
N SER A 31 5.49 -11.33 1.76
CA SER A 31 6.81 -11.15 2.34
C SER A 31 7.66 -10.09 1.63
N CYS A 32 7.04 -9.08 1.01
CA CYS A 32 7.74 -7.97 0.35
C CYS A 32 8.65 -7.21 1.34
N TYR A 33 8.18 -7.08 2.59
CA TYR A 33 8.89 -6.45 3.68
C TYR A 33 10.25 -7.08 4.01
N SER A 34 10.45 -8.36 3.68
CA SER A 34 11.69 -9.08 4.01
C SER A 34 12.91 -8.53 3.28
N CYS A 35 12.69 -7.87 2.14
CA CYS A 35 13.74 -7.20 1.36
C CYS A 35 13.47 -5.70 1.23
N HIS A 36 12.23 -5.23 1.26
CA HIS A 36 11.94 -3.80 1.10
C HIS A 36 11.68 -3.06 2.42
N GLY A 37 11.85 -3.72 3.57
CA GLY A 37 11.62 -3.15 4.90
C GLY A 37 10.15 -3.16 5.30
N SER A 38 9.85 -3.15 6.61
CA SER A 38 8.48 -3.21 7.12
C SER A 38 7.66 -1.95 6.82
N LYS A 39 8.35 -0.82 6.61
CA LYS A 39 7.82 0.48 6.24
C LYS A 39 8.05 0.80 4.75
N ALA A 40 8.41 -0.19 3.93
CA ALA A 40 8.81 0.00 2.54
C ALA A 40 9.99 0.99 2.36
N GLU A 41 10.79 1.16 3.41
CA GLU A 41 11.93 2.06 3.54
C GLU A 41 13.18 1.56 2.80
N GLY A 42 13.17 0.30 2.33
CA GLY A 42 14.30 -0.36 1.71
C GLY A 42 15.32 -0.86 2.72
N MET A 43 16.25 -1.71 2.26
CA MET A 43 17.37 -2.16 3.09
C MET A 43 18.58 -2.50 2.23
N HIS A 44 19.76 -2.01 2.62
CA HIS A 44 21.04 -2.35 1.98
C HIS A 44 21.02 -2.13 0.44
N MET A 45 20.97 -3.21 -0.35
CA MET A 45 20.90 -3.18 -1.82
C MET A 45 19.48 -3.13 -2.38
N TYR A 46 18.45 -3.30 -1.54
CA TYR A 46 17.05 -3.29 -1.92
C TYR A 46 16.46 -1.88 -1.79
N PRO A 47 15.86 -1.34 -2.86
CA PRO A 47 15.43 0.04 -2.88
C PRO A 47 14.19 0.28 -2.00
N SER A 48 14.07 1.51 -1.51
CA SER A 48 12.84 2.03 -0.90
C SER A 48 11.71 2.10 -1.92
N LEU A 49 10.54 1.58 -1.53
CA LEU A 49 9.30 1.58 -2.30
C LEU A 49 8.26 2.59 -1.76
N ALA A 50 8.41 3.06 -0.53
CA ALA A 50 7.52 4.06 0.07
C ALA A 50 7.52 5.37 -0.73
N ASN A 51 6.34 6.00 -0.87
CA ASN A 51 6.12 7.28 -1.53
C ASN A 51 6.62 7.34 -2.98
N ARG A 52 6.72 6.20 -3.66
CA ARG A 52 7.07 6.13 -5.08
C ARG A 52 5.81 6.26 -5.93
N ALA A 53 5.94 6.90 -7.10
CA ALA A 53 4.81 7.11 -8.00
C ALA A 53 4.13 5.78 -8.38
N LYS A 54 2.81 5.69 -8.17
CA LYS A 54 1.98 4.50 -8.44
C LYS A 54 2.23 3.94 -9.84
N GLY A 55 2.26 4.80 -10.85
CA GLY A 55 2.48 4.40 -12.25
C GLY A 55 3.84 3.75 -12.50
N TYR A 56 4.91 4.23 -11.85
CA TYR A 56 6.24 3.64 -11.96
C TYR A 56 6.29 2.25 -11.33
N LEU A 57 5.76 2.12 -10.11
CA LEU A 57 5.72 0.82 -9.42
C LEU A 57 4.88 -0.20 -10.20
N ALA A 58 3.71 0.21 -10.70
CA ALA A 58 2.84 -0.65 -11.50
C ALA A 58 3.54 -1.11 -12.80
N TYR A 59 4.24 -0.19 -13.48
CA TYR A 59 5.04 -0.53 -14.66
C TYR A 59 6.11 -1.58 -14.35
N LYS A 60 6.86 -1.42 -13.25
CA LYS A 60 7.90 -2.38 -12.85
C LYS A 60 7.31 -3.74 -12.49
N LEU A 61 6.25 -3.78 -11.66
CA LEU A 61 5.61 -5.04 -11.27
C LEU A 61 5.03 -5.80 -12.47
N LYS A 62 4.39 -5.10 -13.43
CA LYS A 62 3.89 -5.71 -14.66
C LYS A 62 5.01 -6.31 -15.51
N ARG A 63 6.13 -5.59 -15.65
CA ARG A 63 7.31 -6.13 -16.36
C ARG A 63 7.87 -7.38 -15.69
N PHE A 64 8.03 -7.35 -14.37
CA PHE A 64 8.49 -8.52 -13.63
C PHE A 64 7.52 -9.70 -13.73
N ARG A 65 6.21 -9.44 -13.72
CA ARG A 65 5.17 -10.45 -13.98
C ARG A 65 5.32 -11.07 -15.37
N ASP A 66 5.62 -10.25 -16.37
CA ASP A 66 5.88 -10.67 -17.75
C ASP A 66 7.29 -11.27 -17.95
N LYS A 67 8.03 -11.48 -16.85
CA LYS A 67 9.41 -12.02 -16.81
C LYS A 67 10.43 -11.14 -17.52
N ILE A 68 10.20 -9.83 -17.52
CA ILE A 68 11.08 -8.82 -18.10
C ILE A 68 11.68 -7.99 -16.96
N SER A 69 13.01 -7.94 -16.90
CA SER A 69 13.79 -7.09 -16.00
C SER A 69 14.68 -6.14 -16.81
N ASP A 70 15.22 -5.10 -16.17
CA ASP A 70 16.15 -4.18 -16.84
C ASP A 70 17.63 -4.60 -16.59
N ASN A 71 17.89 -5.41 -15.58
CA ASN A 71 19.21 -5.95 -15.24
C ASN A 71 19.10 -7.19 -14.33
N GLN A 72 20.23 -7.89 -14.16
CA GLN A 72 20.32 -9.15 -13.41
C GLN A 72 19.92 -8.99 -11.92
N GLN A 73 20.18 -7.84 -11.31
CA GLN A 73 19.81 -7.57 -9.92
C GLN A 73 18.29 -7.53 -9.73
N GLN A 74 17.54 -7.21 -10.78
CA GLN A 74 16.08 -7.17 -10.76
C GLN A 74 15.43 -8.53 -11.04
N ASP A 75 16.16 -9.51 -11.58
CA ASP A 75 15.60 -10.81 -11.98
C ASP A 75 14.92 -11.53 -10.82
N MET A 76 15.43 -11.36 -9.59
CA MET A 76 14.84 -11.97 -8.41
C MET A 76 13.39 -11.54 -8.19
N MET A 77 13.01 -10.32 -8.61
CA MET A 77 11.64 -9.81 -8.43
C MET A 77 10.63 -10.50 -9.34
N ILE A 78 11.07 -11.19 -10.40
CA ILE A 78 10.18 -11.96 -11.28
C ILE A 78 9.42 -13.01 -10.47
N ALA A 79 10.11 -13.75 -9.60
CA ALA A 79 9.48 -14.81 -8.79
C ALA A 79 8.37 -14.28 -7.87
N PHE A 80 8.48 -13.02 -7.43
CA PHE A 80 7.48 -12.37 -6.58
C PHE A 80 6.33 -11.75 -7.39
N ALA A 81 6.58 -11.37 -8.64
CA ALA A 81 5.61 -10.66 -9.47
C ALA A 81 4.75 -11.58 -10.36
N VAL A 82 5.25 -12.76 -10.77
CA VAL A 82 4.55 -13.67 -11.71
C VAL A 82 3.18 -14.13 -11.24
N GLY A 83 2.93 -14.14 -9.92
CA GLY A 83 1.64 -14.51 -9.34
C GLY A 83 0.69 -13.36 -9.06
N LEU A 84 1.06 -12.11 -9.36
CA LEU A 84 0.25 -10.94 -9.05
C LEU A 84 -0.82 -10.69 -10.11
N SER A 85 -2.07 -10.61 -9.67
CA SER A 85 -3.18 -10.13 -10.49
C SER A 85 -3.07 -8.61 -10.73
N ASP A 86 -3.84 -8.07 -11.68
CA ASP A 86 -3.89 -6.62 -11.88
C ASP A 86 -4.42 -5.88 -10.63
N LYS A 87 -5.36 -6.50 -9.90
CA LYS A 87 -5.88 -6.01 -8.62
C LYS A 87 -4.77 -5.97 -7.55
N ASP A 88 -3.96 -7.03 -7.44
CA ASP A 88 -2.84 -7.05 -6.48
C ASP A 88 -1.84 -5.93 -6.77
N ILE A 89 -1.51 -5.72 -8.04
CA ILE A 89 -0.59 -4.64 -8.45
C ILE A 89 -1.20 -3.29 -8.13
N GLU A 90 -2.49 -3.07 -8.40
CA GLU A 90 -3.17 -1.83 -8.05
C GLU A 90 -3.16 -1.57 -6.54
N ASP A 91 -3.52 -2.56 -5.73
CA ASP A 91 -3.58 -2.42 -4.27
C ASP A 91 -2.18 -2.18 -3.68
N LEU A 92 -1.19 -3.01 -4.06
CA LEU A 92 0.21 -2.85 -3.62
C LEU A 92 0.74 -1.45 -3.96
N THR A 93 0.50 -0.99 -5.18
CA THR A 93 1.03 0.31 -5.62
C THR A 93 0.26 1.49 -5.02
N THR A 94 -1.00 1.30 -4.62
CA THR A 94 -1.76 2.27 -3.83
C THR A 94 -1.15 2.40 -2.44
N TYR A 95 -0.98 1.27 -1.74
CA TYR A 95 -0.33 1.24 -0.42
C TYR A 95 1.05 1.90 -0.43
N LEU A 96 1.91 1.53 -1.38
CA LEU A 96 3.27 2.06 -1.46
C LEU A 96 3.32 3.54 -1.83
N TYR A 97 2.37 4.03 -2.64
CA TYR A 97 2.29 5.44 -3.03
C TYR A 97 1.77 6.32 -1.89
N GLU A 98 0.74 5.86 -1.19
CA GLU A 98 0.07 6.58 -0.11
C GLU A 98 0.72 6.33 1.26
N TYR A 99 1.83 5.59 1.31
CA TYR A 99 2.48 5.21 2.54
C TYR A 99 2.77 6.42 3.43
N ALA A 100 2.02 6.54 4.52
CA ALA A 100 2.27 7.44 5.63
C ALA A 100 2.85 6.63 6.79
N ASP A 101 3.96 7.11 7.37
CA ASP A 101 4.42 6.57 8.65
C ASP A 101 3.42 7.01 9.73
N GLU A 102 2.95 6.08 10.58
CA GLU A 102 2.05 6.38 11.70
C GLU A 102 2.66 7.46 12.64
N GLU A 103 4.01 7.56 12.68
CA GLU A 103 4.74 8.59 13.41
C GLU A 103 4.70 9.99 12.75
N ASN A 104 4.40 10.07 11.44
CA ASN A 104 4.20 11.34 10.72
C ASN A 104 2.75 11.82 10.75
N GLU A 105 1.77 10.94 10.89
CA GLU A 105 0.36 11.31 10.99
C GLU A 105 0.08 12.09 12.29
N GLN A 106 0.74 11.73 13.39
CA GLN A 106 0.70 12.50 14.65
C GLN A 106 1.56 13.78 14.63
N ARG A 107 2.55 13.88 13.75
CA ARG A 107 3.41 15.07 13.61
C ARG A 107 2.73 16.18 12.79
N TYR A 108 1.77 15.82 11.94
CA TYR A 108 1.02 16.73 11.06
C TYR A 108 -0.42 17.02 11.52
N ASP A 109 -0.83 16.53 12.69
CA ASP A 109 -1.92 17.15 13.46
C ASP A 109 -1.40 18.39 14.20
N ASP A 110 -0.94 19.38 13.42
CA ASP A 110 -0.77 20.73 13.94
C ASP A 110 -2.11 21.43 13.74
N SER A 111 -2.99 21.28 14.74
CA SER A 111 -4.11 22.19 14.90
C SER A 111 -3.51 23.60 14.93
N TYR A 112 -3.58 24.32 13.81
CA TYR A 112 -3.09 25.68 13.66
C TYR A 112 -3.84 26.60 14.64
N HIS A 113 -3.41 26.61 15.89
CA HIS A 113 -3.62 27.71 16.80
C HIS A 113 -2.55 28.74 16.48
N THR A 114 -2.86 29.63 15.54
CA THR A 114 -2.13 30.88 15.40
C THR A 114 -2.35 31.69 16.68
N HIS A 115 -1.51 31.48 17.69
CA HIS A 115 -1.25 32.50 18.69
C HIS A 115 0.11 33.07 18.37
N GLY A 116 0.11 34.07 17.49
CA GLY A 116 1.29 34.85 17.20
C GLY A 116 1.71 35.58 18.46
N ASP A 117 2.80 35.14 19.08
CA ASP A 117 3.56 35.90 20.05
C ASP A 117 4.41 36.91 19.27
N GLY A 118 3.78 38.02 18.86
CA GLY A 118 4.53 39.18 18.38
C GLY A 118 5.58 39.55 19.43
N GLY A 119 6.85 39.34 19.12
CA GLY A 119 7.94 39.44 20.08
C GLY A 119 9.30 39.76 19.47
N SER A 120 9.53 41.06 19.27
CA SER A 120 10.77 41.82 19.01
C SER A 120 11.44 41.69 17.63
#